data_AF-A0A9P5EHC6-F1
#
_entry.id   AF-A0A9P5EHC6-F1
#
_cell.length_a   1.000
_cell.length_b   1.000
_cell.length_c   1.000
_cell.angle_alpha   90.00
_cell.angle_beta   90.00
_cell.angle_gamma   90.00
#
_symmetry.space_group_name_H-M   'P 1'
#
loop_
_entity.id
_entity.type
_entity.pdbx_description
1 polymer ?
#
loop_
_entity_poly.entity_id
_entity_poly.type
_entity_poly.pdbx_seq_one_letter_code
_entity_poly.pdbx_strand_id
1 'polypeptide(L)'
;MSFQAPPSPNPHDPSLSSPSSPAPAPSPTSTARHYQQQQQQIAMMNGMNGTNMAAGMPVPTPAGHQAELNYIYGMVEELSRQLAENRRVTEDIVNGLGRVRNRARAQGVSNSQVIENAADDINGQEQNIDALVSLLTESLEKAKFSRDANAKLLSQYANAMANLLRQFHEYKTKHVSDVAAWHRSYRKQLADARDENARLREQIWQMQAHAGRANESLREYRRKYDEDEGRWNKLVDEKAHRQELRFWKRMAMPELDDDDPYWSDDGDIIDPAEKQRLHELDLKAAQEQLDSQAEDSDGQGPPPQLPLPGMGIGMGMMGGIPMQREDSGASYGVPTLPRPSSAASSTGSTGQ
;
A
#
# COMPACT_ATOMS: atom_id res chain seq x y z
N MET A 1 41.06 -9.00 21.82
CA MET A 1 39.61 -9.24 22.01
C MET A 1 38.95 -9.13 20.65
N SER A 2 38.71 -10.27 20.03
CA SER A 2 38.17 -10.45 18.68
C SER A 2 36.64 -10.34 18.73
N PHE A 3 36.10 -9.27 18.17
CA PHE A 3 34.65 -9.08 18.04
C PHE A 3 34.12 -9.83 16.82
N GLN A 4 33.29 -10.82 17.10
CA GLN A 4 32.56 -11.63 16.13
C GLN A 4 31.34 -10.84 15.62
N ALA A 5 31.28 -10.63 14.30
CA ALA A 5 30.13 -10.03 13.64
C ALA A 5 28.92 -11.01 13.62
N PRO A 6 27.68 -10.53 13.75
CA PRO A 6 26.50 -11.37 13.65
C PRO A 6 26.20 -11.76 12.19
N PRO A 7 25.59 -12.94 11.94
CA PRO A 7 25.37 -13.46 10.60
C PRO A 7 24.21 -12.76 9.88
N SER A 8 24.39 -12.60 8.56
CA SER A 8 23.41 -12.07 7.61
C SER A 8 22.23 -13.03 7.39
N PRO A 9 20.98 -12.57 7.27
CA PRO A 9 19.87 -13.43 6.90
C PRO A 9 19.83 -13.68 5.38
N ASN A 10 19.80 -14.96 5.00
CA ASN A 10 19.58 -15.44 3.63
C ASN A 10 18.18 -15.03 3.11
N PRO A 11 18.05 -14.65 1.83
CA PRO A 11 16.77 -14.40 1.20
C PRO A 11 16.11 -15.73 0.81
N HIS A 12 14.98 -16.05 1.44
CA HIS A 12 14.08 -17.07 0.94
C HIS A 12 13.17 -16.45 -0.14
N ASP A 13 13.44 -16.80 -1.40
CA ASP A 13 12.49 -16.75 -2.51
C ASP A 13 11.43 -17.85 -2.33
N PRO A 14 10.13 -17.51 -2.44
CA PRO A 14 9.16 -18.44 -2.98
C PRO A 14 8.71 -17.94 -4.36
N SER A 15 9.22 -18.61 -5.39
CA SER A 15 8.73 -18.55 -6.77
C SER A 15 7.25 -18.94 -6.83
N LEU A 16 6.37 -17.95 -6.94
CA LEU A 16 4.97 -18.16 -7.30
C LEU A 16 4.90 -18.40 -8.81
N SER A 17 4.78 -19.68 -9.14
CA SER A 17 4.44 -20.23 -10.45
C SER A 17 3.19 -19.58 -11.04
N SER A 18 3.38 -19.03 -12.23
CA SER A 18 2.35 -18.54 -13.15
C SER A 18 1.33 -19.64 -13.51
N PRO A 19 0.01 -19.38 -13.45
CA PRO A 19 -0.98 -20.26 -14.05
C PRO A 19 -0.98 -20.11 -15.57
N SER A 20 -0.69 -21.22 -16.24
CA SER A 20 -0.75 -21.43 -17.69
C SER A 20 -2.17 -21.24 -18.24
N SER A 21 -2.25 -20.55 -19.38
CA SER A 21 -3.45 -20.26 -20.16
C SER A 21 -4.23 -21.52 -20.60
N PRO A 22 -5.56 -21.43 -20.78
CA PRO A 22 -6.39 -22.56 -21.19
C PRO A 22 -6.23 -22.91 -22.67
N ALA A 23 -6.28 -24.21 -22.97
CA ALA A 23 -6.27 -24.78 -24.31
C ALA A 23 -7.54 -24.38 -25.11
N PRO A 24 -7.43 -24.11 -26.43
CA PRO A 24 -8.58 -23.82 -27.27
C PRO A 24 -9.33 -25.10 -27.67
N ALA A 25 -10.66 -25.03 -27.64
CA ALA A 25 -11.59 -26.06 -28.10
C ALA A 25 -11.56 -26.22 -29.65
N PRO A 26 -11.84 -27.42 -30.19
CA PRO A 26 -11.93 -27.62 -31.63
C PRO A 26 -13.30 -27.20 -32.19
N SER A 27 -13.27 -26.38 -33.23
CA SER A 27 -14.42 -25.99 -34.06
C SER A 27 -14.84 -27.14 -35.02
N PRO A 28 -16.14 -27.28 -35.37
CA PRO A 28 -16.58 -28.22 -36.39
C PRO A 28 -16.43 -27.62 -37.80
N THR A 29 -15.71 -28.32 -38.69
CA THR A 29 -15.61 -27.96 -40.11
C THR A 29 -16.65 -28.74 -40.92
N SER A 30 -17.60 -27.99 -41.47
CA SER A 30 -18.46 -28.38 -42.58
C SER A 30 -17.63 -28.46 -43.88
N THR A 31 -17.89 -29.46 -44.72
CA THR A 31 -17.45 -29.41 -46.12
C THR A 31 -18.54 -30.01 -47.00
N ALA A 32 -19.14 -29.14 -47.80
CA ALA A 32 -19.98 -29.48 -48.93
C ALA A 32 -19.32 -28.97 -50.21
N ARG A 33 -19.22 -29.88 -51.19
CA ARG A 33 -19.10 -29.73 -52.65
C ARG A 33 -17.85 -29.04 -53.26
N HIS A 34 -17.15 -29.83 -54.09
CA HIS A 34 -17.01 -29.50 -55.51
C HIS A 34 -16.79 -30.74 -56.39
N TYR A 35 -17.42 -30.73 -57.56
CA TYR A 35 -17.27 -31.67 -58.68
C TYR A 35 -15.99 -31.36 -59.46
N GLN A 36 -15.29 -32.38 -59.98
CA GLN A 36 -15.06 -32.52 -61.43
C GLN A 36 -14.17 -33.73 -61.79
N GLN A 37 -14.54 -34.32 -62.94
CA GLN A 37 -13.73 -35.12 -63.87
C GLN A 37 -13.14 -36.46 -63.43
N GLN A 38 -13.70 -37.54 -64.00
CA GLN A 38 -12.89 -38.41 -64.86
C GLN A 38 -13.78 -39.21 -65.82
N GLN A 39 -13.64 -38.92 -67.12
CA GLN A 39 -14.00 -39.84 -68.19
C GLN A 39 -12.86 -40.86 -68.31
N GLN A 40 -13.18 -42.15 -68.40
CA GLN A 40 -12.95 -42.96 -69.61
C GLN A 40 -13.06 -44.47 -69.32
N GLN A 41 -13.60 -45.14 -70.34
CA GLN A 41 -13.23 -46.47 -70.84
C GLN A 41 -14.08 -47.70 -70.45
N ILE A 42 -14.72 -48.20 -71.52
CA ILE A 42 -14.80 -49.59 -71.99
C ILE A 42 -15.91 -50.45 -71.38
N ALA A 43 -17.03 -50.49 -72.11
CA ALA A 43 -17.88 -51.67 -72.19
C ALA A 43 -17.88 -52.16 -73.65
N MET A 44 -17.14 -53.21 -73.92
CA MET A 44 -17.36 -54.11 -75.07
C MET A 44 -18.34 -55.20 -74.62
N MET A 45 -19.41 -55.47 -75.36
CA MET A 45 -19.56 -56.77 -76.05
C MET A 45 -20.77 -56.83 -76.98
N ASN A 46 -20.45 -57.32 -78.18
CA ASN A 46 -21.24 -57.74 -79.36
C ASN A 46 -22.62 -58.39 -79.15
N GLY A 47 -23.45 -58.24 -80.20
CA GLY A 47 -24.45 -59.26 -80.54
C GLY A 47 -25.35 -58.96 -81.74
N MET A 48 -25.01 -59.54 -82.89
CA MET A 48 -25.93 -60.06 -83.93
C MET A 48 -26.53 -59.12 -85.01
N ASN A 49 -25.78 -59.05 -86.13
CA ASN A 49 -26.16 -59.33 -87.53
C ASN A 49 -27.66 -59.32 -87.96
N GLY A 50 -27.95 -58.52 -88.99
CA GLY A 50 -28.51 -59.11 -90.21
C GLY A 50 -29.64 -58.35 -90.91
N THR A 51 -29.40 -58.09 -92.20
CA THR A 51 -30.34 -58.16 -93.34
C THR A 51 -30.83 -56.82 -93.94
N ASN A 52 -30.51 -56.63 -95.23
CA ASN A 52 -31.17 -55.85 -96.29
C ASN A 52 -31.70 -54.45 -95.92
N MET A 53 -31.34 -53.39 -96.64
CA MET A 53 -31.86 -53.16 -98.00
C MET A 53 -30.98 -52.19 -98.79
N ALA A 54 -30.89 -52.51 -100.08
CA ALA A 54 -30.34 -51.76 -101.18
C ALA A 54 -30.78 -50.28 -101.28
N ALA A 55 -29.91 -49.54 -101.97
CA ALA A 55 -30.21 -48.55 -103.01
C ALA A 55 -30.20 -47.06 -102.63
N GLY A 56 -29.39 -46.33 -103.38
CA GLY A 56 -29.85 -45.09 -103.99
C GLY A 56 -29.46 -43.83 -103.25
N MET A 57 -28.36 -43.24 -103.69
CA MET A 57 -28.00 -41.84 -103.48
C MET A 57 -29.22 -40.91 -103.68
N PRO A 58 -29.39 -39.87 -102.85
CA PRO A 58 -30.58 -39.03 -102.87
C PRO A 58 -30.59 -38.10 -104.10
N VAL A 59 -31.66 -38.18 -104.87
CA VAL A 59 -32.07 -37.16 -105.85
C VAL A 59 -32.62 -35.96 -105.05
N PRO A 60 -32.42 -34.68 -105.48
CA PRO A 60 -32.88 -33.53 -104.70
C PRO A 60 -34.41 -33.54 -104.59
N THR A 61 -34.95 -33.81 -103.40
CA THR A 61 -36.38 -33.66 -103.12
C THR A 61 -36.72 -32.17 -102.98
N PRO A 62 -37.82 -31.67 -103.59
CA PRO A 62 -38.20 -30.25 -103.55
C PRO A 62 -38.33 -29.71 -102.12
N ALA A 63 -37.94 -28.44 -101.93
CA ALA A 63 -37.68 -27.77 -100.65
C ALA A 63 -38.82 -27.79 -99.59
N GLY A 64 -40.04 -28.21 -99.93
CA GLY A 64 -41.14 -28.39 -98.97
C GLY A 64 -41.22 -29.78 -98.33
N HIS A 65 -40.79 -30.83 -99.04
CA HIS A 65 -40.95 -32.21 -98.56
C HIS A 65 -40.06 -32.52 -97.35
N GLN A 66 -38.84 -31.96 -97.31
CA GLN A 66 -37.95 -32.07 -96.15
C GLN A 66 -38.46 -31.26 -94.94
N ALA A 67 -39.14 -30.13 -95.17
CA ALA A 67 -39.74 -29.33 -94.10
C ALA A 67 -40.95 -30.04 -93.47
N GLU A 68 -41.82 -30.63 -94.29
CA GLU A 68 -42.94 -31.43 -93.83
C GLU A 68 -42.48 -32.72 -93.14
N LEU A 69 -41.44 -33.40 -93.65
CA LEU A 69 -40.85 -34.57 -92.99
C LEU A 69 -40.22 -34.19 -91.65
N ASN A 70 -39.50 -33.08 -91.55
CA ASN A 70 -38.98 -32.60 -90.27
C ASN A 70 -40.10 -32.20 -89.30
N TYR A 71 -41.20 -31.64 -89.79
CA TYR A 71 -42.38 -31.34 -88.96
C TYR A 71 -43.07 -32.62 -88.46
N ILE A 72 -43.22 -33.64 -89.32
CA ILE A 72 -43.78 -34.94 -88.96
C ILE A 72 -42.86 -35.67 -87.98
N TYR A 73 -41.55 -35.68 -88.20
CA TYR A 73 -40.58 -36.27 -87.27
C TYR A 73 -40.55 -35.54 -85.93
N GLY A 74 -40.62 -34.20 -85.92
CA GLY A 74 -40.74 -33.42 -84.69
C GLY A 74 -42.05 -33.69 -83.93
N MET A 75 -43.16 -33.88 -84.66
CA MET A 75 -44.44 -34.25 -84.06
C MET A 75 -44.43 -35.68 -83.51
N VAL A 76 -43.82 -36.63 -84.22
CA VAL A 76 -43.67 -38.02 -83.77
C VAL A 76 -42.71 -38.12 -82.60
N GLU A 77 -41.64 -37.32 -82.58
CA GLU A 77 -40.70 -37.26 -81.46
C GLU A 77 -41.38 -36.66 -80.22
N GLU A 78 -42.15 -35.59 -80.36
CA GLU A 78 -42.95 -35.03 -79.26
C GLU A 78 -44.03 -36.01 -78.78
N LEU A 79 -44.73 -36.69 -79.70
CA LEU A 79 -45.69 -37.76 -79.35
C LEU A 79 -45.01 -38.93 -78.64
N SER A 80 -43.79 -39.30 -79.04
CA SER A 80 -43.02 -40.36 -78.40
C SER A 80 -42.56 -39.96 -76.99
N ARG A 81 -42.18 -38.70 -76.80
CA ARG A 81 -41.83 -38.12 -75.51
C ARG A 81 -43.05 -38.06 -74.60
N GLN A 82 -44.19 -37.63 -75.13
CA GLN A 82 -45.47 -37.62 -74.42
C GLN A 82 -45.95 -39.03 -74.10
N LEU A 83 -45.71 -40.01 -74.97
CA LEU A 83 -46.06 -41.40 -74.69
C LEU A 83 -45.15 -42.01 -73.62
N ALA A 84 -43.86 -41.70 -73.63
CA ALA A 84 -42.92 -42.11 -72.59
C ALA A 84 -43.29 -41.50 -71.23
N GLU A 85 -43.64 -40.21 -71.21
CA GLU A 85 -44.10 -39.54 -69.99
C GLU A 85 -45.44 -40.10 -69.51
N ASN A 86 -46.40 -40.35 -70.42
CA ASN A 86 -47.67 -40.98 -70.06
C ASN A 86 -47.47 -42.40 -69.50
N ARG A 87 -46.52 -43.18 -70.04
CA ARG A 87 -46.18 -44.49 -69.48
C ARG A 87 -45.63 -44.37 -68.07
N ARG A 88 -44.70 -43.43 -67.85
CA ARG A 88 -44.15 -43.16 -66.52
C ARG A 88 -45.24 -42.72 -65.53
N VAL A 89 -46.09 -41.78 -65.92
CA VAL A 89 -47.18 -41.28 -65.08
C VAL A 89 -48.19 -42.37 -64.78
N THR A 90 -48.54 -43.21 -65.76
CA THR A 90 -49.47 -44.33 -65.54
C THR A 90 -48.87 -45.41 -64.65
N GLU A 91 -47.57 -45.71 -64.76
CA GLU A 91 -46.87 -46.60 -63.81
C GLU A 91 -46.89 -46.03 -62.39
N ASP A 92 -46.63 -44.74 -62.21
CA ASP A 92 -46.69 -44.08 -60.91
C ASP A 92 -48.11 -44.09 -60.32
N ILE A 93 -49.15 -43.87 -61.15
CA ILE A 93 -50.56 -43.96 -60.74
C ILE A 93 -50.91 -45.40 -60.33
N VAL A 94 -50.52 -46.40 -61.12
CA VAL A 94 -50.79 -47.82 -60.83
C VAL A 94 -50.08 -48.26 -59.56
N ASN A 95 -48.82 -47.83 -59.36
CA ASN A 95 -48.07 -48.07 -58.13
C ASN A 95 -48.70 -47.35 -56.92
N GLY A 96 -49.21 -46.13 -57.12
CA GLY A 96 -49.99 -45.40 -56.11
C GLY A 96 -51.28 -46.12 -55.75
N LEU A 97 -52.06 -46.54 -56.73
CA LEU A 97 -53.32 -47.27 -56.57
C LEU A 97 -53.09 -48.65 -55.93
N GLY A 98 -52.00 -49.34 -56.29
CA GLY A 98 -51.60 -50.60 -55.67
C GLY A 98 -51.31 -50.43 -54.17
N ARG A 99 -50.66 -49.34 -53.76
CA ARG A 99 -50.42 -49.00 -52.36
C ARG A 99 -51.72 -48.67 -51.61
N VAL A 100 -52.61 -47.87 -52.20
CA VAL A 100 -53.94 -47.56 -51.62
C VAL A 100 -54.78 -48.81 -51.45
N ARG A 101 -54.86 -49.65 -52.49
CA ARG A 101 -55.62 -50.90 -52.46
C ARG A 101 -55.05 -51.91 -51.46
N ASN A 102 -53.72 -52.04 -51.36
CA ASN A 102 -53.10 -52.93 -50.38
C ASN A 102 -53.34 -52.44 -48.95
N ARG A 103 -53.30 -51.13 -48.72
CA ARG A 103 -53.62 -50.53 -47.41
C ARG A 103 -55.10 -50.72 -47.05
N ALA A 104 -56.00 -50.49 -48.00
CA ALA A 104 -57.43 -50.76 -47.86
C ALA A 104 -57.72 -52.23 -47.52
N ARG A 105 -57.06 -53.15 -48.22
CA ARG A 105 -57.19 -54.60 -47.98
C ARG A 105 -56.62 -55.01 -46.62
N ALA A 106 -55.49 -54.46 -46.21
CA ALA A 106 -54.86 -54.76 -44.93
C ALA A 106 -55.67 -54.24 -43.72
N GLN A 107 -56.37 -53.12 -43.88
CA GLN A 107 -57.20 -52.50 -42.84
C GLN A 107 -58.69 -52.88 -42.94
N GLY A 108 -59.10 -53.63 -43.96
CA GLY A 108 -60.50 -54.05 -44.16
C GLY A 108 -61.48 -52.93 -44.51
N VAL A 109 -60.99 -51.78 -44.97
CA VAL A 109 -61.77 -50.56 -45.26
C VAL A 109 -61.85 -50.30 -46.77
N SER A 110 -62.87 -49.54 -47.20
CA SER A 110 -63.01 -49.18 -48.61
C SER A 110 -61.92 -48.19 -49.06
N ASN A 111 -61.63 -48.15 -50.36
CA ASN A 111 -60.63 -47.22 -50.90
C ASN A 111 -60.95 -45.75 -50.59
N SER A 112 -62.23 -45.36 -50.54
CA SER A 112 -62.63 -43.98 -50.17
C SER A 112 -62.34 -43.68 -48.71
N GLN A 113 -62.60 -44.63 -47.81
CA GLN A 113 -62.32 -44.48 -46.37
C GLN A 113 -60.81 -44.42 -46.08
N VAL A 114 -59.97 -45.10 -46.86
CA VAL A 114 -58.50 -44.98 -46.72
C VAL A 114 -57.99 -43.60 -47.10
N ILE A 115 -58.58 -42.99 -48.13
CA ILE A 115 -58.21 -41.64 -48.56
C ILE A 115 -58.69 -40.61 -47.54
N GLU A 116 -59.91 -40.78 -47.02
CA GLU A 116 -60.50 -39.92 -45.99
C GLU A 116 -59.71 -40.01 -44.67
N ASN A 117 -59.41 -41.22 -44.18
CA ASN A 117 -58.57 -41.41 -43.00
C ASN A 117 -57.15 -40.83 -43.17
N ALA A 118 -56.56 -40.95 -44.37
CA ALA A 118 -55.25 -40.35 -44.65
C ALA A 118 -55.33 -38.81 -44.69
N ALA A 119 -56.43 -38.26 -45.20
CA ALA A 119 -56.65 -36.81 -45.18
C ALA A 119 -56.87 -36.30 -43.74
N ASP A 120 -57.59 -37.04 -42.90
CA ASP A 120 -57.78 -36.73 -41.48
C ASP A 120 -56.47 -36.85 -40.69
N ASP A 121 -55.64 -37.86 -40.95
CA ASP A 121 -54.32 -38.01 -40.35
C ASP A 121 -53.39 -36.86 -40.75
N ILE A 122 -53.42 -36.42 -42.02
CA ILE A 122 -52.64 -35.28 -42.50
C ILE A 122 -53.11 -33.97 -41.84
N ASN A 123 -54.43 -33.74 -41.77
CA ASN A 123 -55.01 -32.56 -41.11
C ASN A 123 -54.72 -32.55 -39.60
N GLY A 124 -54.76 -33.70 -38.94
CA GLY A 124 -54.42 -33.84 -37.52
C GLY A 124 -52.92 -33.63 -37.25
N GLN A 125 -52.05 -34.06 -38.17
CA GLN A 125 -50.62 -33.78 -38.12
C GLN A 125 -50.31 -32.29 -38.34
N GLU A 126 -51.01 -31.62 -39.25
CA GLU A 126 -50.83 -30.19 -39.53
C GLU A 126 -51.12 -29.32 -38.29
N GLN A 127 -52.22 -29.60 -37.58
CA GLN A 127 -52.55 -28.91 -36.32
C GLN A 127 -51.52 -29.17 -35.20
N ASN A 128 -50.92 -30.37 -35.18
CA ASN A 128 -49.87 -30.71 -34.22
C ASN A 128 -48.55 -29.98 -34.55
N ILE A 129 -48.23 -29.83 -35.84
CA ILE A 129 -47.06 -29.10 -36.31
C ILE A 129 -47.17 -27.63 -35.89
N ASP A 130 -48.32 -26.98 -36.04
CA ASP A 130 -48.49 -25.58 -35.62
C ASP A 130 -48.33 -25.40 -34.10
N ALA A 131 -48.87 -26.32 -33.30
CA ALA A 131 -48.69 -26.31 -31.84
C ALA A 131 -47.22 -26.51 -31.44
N LEU A 132 -46.51 -27.44 -32.10
CA LEU A 132 -45.09 -27.68 -31.88
C LEU A 132 -44.25 -26.47 -32.30
N VAL A 133 -44.56 -25.86 -33.45
CA VAL A 133 -43.88 -24.64 -33.93
C VAL A 133 -44.05 -23.52 -32.91
N SER A 134 -45.27 -23.30 -32.40
CA SER A 134 -45.55 -22.30 -31.36
C SER A 134 -44.76 -22.55 -30.06
N LEU A 135 -44.71 -23.81 -29.60
CA LEU A 135 -43.95 -24.18 -28.41
C LEU A 135 -42.43 -23.98 -28.62
N LEU A 136 -41.93 -24.39 -29.79
CA LEU A 136 -40.53 -24.25 -30.16
C LEU A 136 -40.12 -22.78 -30.28
N THR A 137 -40.96 -21.93 -30.89
CA THR A 137 -40.69 -20.49 -31.00
C THR A 137 -40.70 -19.82 -29.62
N GLU A 138 -41.67 -20.12 -28.75
CA GLU A 138 -41.71 -19.59 -27.38
C GLU A 138 -40.46 -20.02 -26.57
N SER A 139 -40.08 -21.30 -26.67
CA SER A 139 -38.89 -21.81 -25.98
C SER A 139 -37.60 -21.15 -26.48
N LEU A 140 -37.54 -20.87 -27.79
CA LEU A 140 -36.42 -20.21 -28.43
C LEU A 140 -36.34 -18.73 -28.03
N GLU A 141 -37.47 -18.04 -27.91
CA GLU A 141 -37.53 -16.67 -27.39
C GLU A 141 -37.09 -16.60 -25.92
N LYS A 142 -37.57 -17.52 -25.06
CA LYS A 142 -37.11 -17.63 -23.67
C LYS A 142 -35.62 -17.88 -23.57
N ALA A 143 -35.09 -18.80 -24.38
CA ALA A 143 -33.66 -19.09 -24.44
C ALA A 143 -32.84 -17.89 -24.90
N LYS A 144 -33.30 -17.15 -25.92
CA LYS A 144 -32.66 -15.90 -26.38
C LYS A 144 -32.67 -14.84 -25.28
N PHE A 145 -33.81 -14.63 -24.63
CA PHE A 145 -33.92 -13.66 -23.54
C PHE A 145 -32.99 -14.00 -22.38
N SER A 146 -32.95 -15.27 -21.96
CA SER A 146 -32.03 -15.76 -20.93
C SER A 146 -30.56 -15.57 -21.33
N ARG A 147 -30.21 -15.89 -22.58
CA ARG A 147 -28.86 -15.67 -23.12
C ARG A 147 -28.47 -14.20 -23.08
N ASP A 148 -29.35 -13.31 -23.51
CA ASP A 148 -29.07 -11.86 -23.54
C ASP A 148 -29.00 -11.26 -22.13
N ALA A 149 -29.80 -11.75 -21.19
CA ALA A 149 -29.70 -11.39 -19.77
C ALA A 149 -28.35 -11.84 -19.17
N ASN A 150 -27.93 -13.08 -19.43
CA ASN A 150 -26.64 -13.59 -18.98
C ASN A 150 -25.46 -12.82 -19.60
N ALA A 151 -25.55 -12.46 -20.89
CA ALA A 151 -24.54 -11.63 -21.55
C ALA A 151 -24.43 -10.23 -20.91
N LYS A 152 -25.55 -9.62 -20.51
CA LYS A 152 -25.58 -8.34 -19.78
C LYS A 152 -24.95 -8.48 -18.39
N LEU A 153 -25.24 -9.56 -17.66
CA LEU A 153 -24.62 -9.80 -16.35
C LEU A 153 -23.11 -9.99 -16.46
N LEU A 154 -22.63 -10.72 -17.48
CA LEU A 154 -21.20 -10.88 -17.74
C LEU A 154 -20.51 -9.55 -18.05
N SER A 155 -21.14 -8.68 -18.85
CA SER A 155 -20.56 -7.36 -19.14
C SER A 155 -20.51 -6.47 -17.90
N GLN A 156 -21.56 -6.48 -17.07
CA GLN A 156 -21.56 -5.76 -15.79
C GLN A 156 -20.46 -6.28 -14.84
N TYR A 157 -20.29 -7.59 -14.74
CA TYR A 157 -19.25 -8.20 -13.91
C TYR A 157 -17.85 -7.85 -14.42
N ALA A 158 -17.62 -7.91 -15.73
CA ALA A 158 -16.37 -7.50 -16.34
C ALA A 158 -16.04 -6.03 -16.04
N ASN A 159 -17.02 -5.13 -16.16
CA ASN A 159 -16.86 -3.71 -15.85
C ASN A 159 -16.59 -3.49 -14.36
N ALA A 160 -17.29 -4.19 -13.46
CA ALA A 160 -17.07 -4.11 -12.02
C ALA A 160 -15.65 -4.58 -11.65
N MET A 161 -15.21 -5.72 -12.20
CA MET A 161 -13.85 -6.24 -11.97
C MET A 161 -12.78 -5.32 -12.53
N ALA A 162 -12.98 -4.75 -13.73
CA ALA A 162 -12.06 -3.77 -14.30
C ALA A 162 -11.93 -2.52 -13.42
N ASN A 163 -13.05 -2.03 -12.88
CA ASN A 163 -13.05 -0.88 -11.96
C ASN A 163 -12.34 -1.20 -10.64
N LEU A 164 -12.60 -2.38 -10.06
CA LEU A 164 -11.91 -2.82 -8.85
C LEU A 164 -10.41 -2.93 -9.08
N LEU A 165 -9.97 -3.55 -10.19
CA LEU A 165 -8.55 -3.64 -10.55
C LEU A 165 -7.91 -2.26 -10.69
N ARG A 166 -8.60 -1.32 -11.36
CA ARG A 166 -8.12 0.06 -11.50
C ARG A 166 -7.92 0.71 -10.12
N GLN A 167 -8.90 0.59 -9.23
CA GLN A 167 -8.81 1.12 -7.87
C GLN A 167 -7.68 0.46 -7.06
N PHE A 168 -7.49 -0.85 -7.18
CA PHE A 168 -6.39 -1.56 -6.51
C PHE A 168 -5.02 -1.10 -7.01
N HIS A 169 -4.86 -0.90 -8.32
CA HIS A 169 -3.60 -0.40 -8.88
C HIS A 169 -3.31 1.04 -8.43
N GLU A 170 -4.30 1.91 -8.43
CA GLU A 170 -4.17 3.27 -7.91
C GLU A 170 -3.82 3.28 -6.43
N TYR A 171 -4.55 2.49 -5.62
CA TYR A 171 -4.30 2.36 -4.19
C TYR A 171 -2.89 1.86 -3.91
N LYS A 172 -2.45 0.78 -4.59
CA LYS A 172 -1.10 0.23 -4.41
C LYS A 172 -0.03 1.26 -4.75
N THR A 173 -0.20 1.99 -5.84
CA THR A 173 0.77 3.02 -6.27
C THR A 173 0.88 4.14 -5.23
N LYS A 174 -0.27 4.67 -4.79
CA LYS A 174 -0.34 5.70 -3.74
C LYS A 174 0.24 5.20 -2.41
N HIS A 175 -0.11 4.00 -2.00
CA HIS A 175 0.40 3.40 -0.77
C HIS A 175 1.93 3.27 -0.80
N VAL A 176 2.51 2.78 -1.90
CA VAL A 176 3.96 2.66 -2.04
C VAL A 176 4.63 4.05 -2.04
N SER A 177 4.04 5.05 -2.71
CA SER A 177 4.58 6.42 -2.67
C SER A 177 4.53 7.03 -1.28
N ASP A 178 3.45 6.81 -0.53
CA ASP A 178 3.26 7.36 0.81
C ASP A 178 4.22 6.73 1.81
N VAL A 179 4.37 5.40 1.78
CA VAL A 179 5.34 4.68 2.60
C VAL A 179 6.77 5.12 2.27
N ALA A 180 7.11 5.27 0.99
CA ALA A 180 8.41 5.77 0.58
C ALA A 180 8.66 7.22 1.04
N ALA A 181 7.65 8.09 0.95
CA ALA A 181 7.72 9.46 1.44
C ALA A 181 7.92 9.51 2.96
N TRP A 182 7.21 8.66 3.72
CA TRP A 182 7.36 8.53 5.16
C TRP A 182 8.77 8.06 5.55
N HIS A 183 9.30 7.06 4.87
CA HIS A 183 10.67 6.62 5.13
C HIS A 183 11.72 7.68 4.78
N ARG A 184 11.50 8.49 3.74
CA ARG A 184 12.38 9.62 3.40
C ARG A 184 12.32 10.71 4.47
N SER A 185 11.11 11.10 4.91
CA SER A 185 10.95 12.14 5.93
C SER A 185 11.52 11.71 7.28
N TYR A 186 11.31 10.45 7.69
CA TYR A 186 11.90 9.91 8.91
C TYR A 186 13.43 9.86 8.85
N ARG A 187 14.02 9.43 7.72
CA ARG A 187 15.47 9.46 7.54
C ARG A 187 16.03 10.88 7.59
N LYS A 188 15.32 11.85 7.02
CA LYS A 188 15.69 13.26 7.10
C LYS A 188 15.67 13.76 8.54
N GLN A 189 14.60 13.51 9.30
CA GLN A 189 14.53 13.89 10.71
C GLN A 189 15.68 13.28 11.53
N LEU A 190 16.06 12.04 11.24
CA LEU A 190 17.16 11.38 11.92
C LEU A 190 18.53 11.95 11.52
N ALA A 191 18.69 12.45 10.29
CA ALA A 191 19.87 13.19 9.87
C ALA A 191 19.92 14.56 10.57
N ASP A 192 18.84 15.33 10.52
CA ASP A 192 18.72 16.64 11.16
C ASP A 192 19.01 16.54 12.67
N ALA A 193 18.50 15.51 13.36
CA ALA A 193 18.78 15.28 14.77
C ALA A 193 20.25 14.92 15.06
N ARG A 194 20.93 14.20 14.16
CA ARG A 194 22.36 13.90 14.30
C ARG A 194 23.20 15.14 14.06
N ASP A 195 22.84 15.94 13.07
CA ASP A 195 23.52 17.19 12.74
C ASP A 195 23.39 18.19 13.89
N GLU A 196 22.19 18.33 14.48
CA GLU A 196 21.98 19.17 15.66
C GLU A 196 22.75 18.63 16.88
N ASN A 197 22.79 17.31 17.10
CA ASN A 197 23.58 16.74 18.18
C ASN A 197 25.08 17.00 18.00
N ALA A 198 25.59 16.89 16.77
CA ALA A 198 26.97 17.21 16.43
C ALA A 198 27.27 18.69 16.68
N ARG A 199 26.38 19.58 16.26
CA ARG A 199 26.47 21.03 16.49
C ARG A 199 26.50 21.38 17.98
N LEU A 200 25.60 20.81 18.78
CA LEU A 200 25.55 21.05 20.23
C LEU A 200 26.82 20.54 20.93
N ARG A 201 27.32 19.37 20.54
CA ARG A 201 28.60 18.88 21.04
C ARG A 201 29.72 19.83 20.69
N GLU A 202 29.83 20.25 19.42
CA GLU A 202 30.86 21.19 18.99
C GLU A 202 30.79 22.50 19.78
N GLN A 203 29.59 23.04 20.02
CA GLN A 203 29.41 24.24 20.85
C GLN A 203 29.92 24.03 22.28
N ILE A 204 29.62 22.89 22.91
CA ILE A 204 30.13 22.56 24.25
C ILE A 204 31.65 22.43 24.22
N TRP A 205 32.22 21.74 23.22
CA TRP A 205 33.67 21.61 23.05
C TRP A 205 34.35 22.98 22.90
N GLN A 206 33.78 23.87 22.07
CA GLN A 206 34.27 25.23 21.91
C GLN A 206 34.20 25.98 23.23
N MET A 207 33.07 25.95 23.93
CA MET A 207 32.89 26.61 25.23
C MET A 207 33.89 26.10 26.27
N GLN A 208 34.09 24.79 26.37
CA GLN A 208 35.06 24.17 27.28
C GLN A 208 36.49 24.56 26.91
N ALA A 209 36.84 24.59 25.63
CA ALA A 209 38.15 25.04 25.16
C ALA A 209 38.39 26.53 25.45
N HIS A 210 37.37 27.38 25.32
CA HIS A 210 37.43 28.80 25.70
C HIS A 210 37.57 28.97 27.21
N ALA A 211 36.79 28.26 28.01
CA ALA A 211 36.89 28.29 29.48
C ALA A 211 38.24 27.73 29.98
N GLY A 212 38.76 26.68 29.35
CA GLY A 212 40.09 26.13 29.63
C GLY A 212 41.20 27.15 29.37
N ARG A 213 41.16 27.84 28.23
CA ARG A 213 42.10 28.93 27.91
C ARG A 213 41.99 30.10 28.89
N ALA A 214 40.77 30.49 29.28
CA ALA A 214 40.56 31.54 30.28
C ALA A 214 41.14 31.14 31.65
N ASN A 215 40.89 29.91 32.11
CA ASN A 215 41.46 29.40 33.36
C ASN A 215 42.99 29.33 33.32
N GLU A 216 43.57 28.88 32.20
CA GLU A 216 45.03 28.89 32.04
C GLU A 216 45.57 30.32 32.11
N SER A 217 44.93 31.28 31.43
CA SER A 217 45.33 32.69 31.50
C SER A 217 45.25 33.27 32.93
N LEU A 218 44.25 32.86 33.73
CA LEU A 218 44.14 33.26 35.14
C LEU A 218 45.23 32.62 36.02
N ARG A 219 45.54 31.35 35.77
CA ARG A 219 46.64 30.65 36.47
C ARG A 219 47.99 31.26 36.13
N GLU A 220 48.22 31.55 34.86
CA GLU A 220 49.42 32.25 34.40
C GLU A 220 49.52 33.65 35.01
N TYR A 221 48.41 34.40 35.07
CA TYR A 221 48.36 35.69 35.74
C TYR A 221 48.70 35.56 37.23
N ARG A 222 48.06 34.63 37.94
CA ARG A 222 48.32 34.39 39.37
C ARG A 222 49.77 34.01 39.60
N ARG A 223 50.34 33.12 38.79
CA ARG A 223 51.75 32.72 38.88
C ARG A 223 52.66 33.94 38.73
N LYS A 224 52.46 34.74 37.68
CA LYS A 224 53.26 35.97 37.45
C LYS A 224 53.07 37.01 38.56
N TYR A 225 51.88 37.08 39.15
CA TYR A 225 51.55 37.99 40.24
C TYR A 225 52.20 37.59 41.56
N ASP A 226 52.24 36.29 41.86
CA ASP A 226 52.87 35.73 43.05
C ASP A 226 54.41 35.73 42.91
N GLU A 227 54.95 35.55 41.70
CA GLU A 227 56.39 35.57 41.39
C GLU A 227 57.00 36.99 41.29
N ASP A 228 56.20 38.06 41.27
CA ASP A 228 56.70 39.45 41.22
C ASP A 228 57.22 39.89 42.60
N GLU A 229 58.49 39.56 42.87
CA GLU A 229 59.22 40.00 44.08
C GLU A 229 59.19 41.53 44.25
N GLY A 230 59.20 42.29 43.16
CA GLY A 230 59.16 43.75 43.19
C GLY A 230 57.86 44.29 43.78
N ARG A 231 56.74 43.60 43.56
CA ARG A 231 55.45 43.92 44.20
C ARG A 231 55.47 43.55 45.68
N TRP A 232 55.93 42.35 46.04
CA TRP A 232 55.99 41.94 47.44
C TRP A 232 56.86 42.88 48.26
N ASN A 233 58.04 43.24 47.74
CA ASN A 233 58.93 44.20 48.38
C ASN A 233 58.26 45.55 48.57
N LYS A 234 57.56 46.09 47.56
CA LYS A 234 56.79 47.34 47.71
C LYS A 234 55.72 47.25 48.81
N LEU A 235 55.00 46.14 48.93
CA LEU A 235 54.01 45.96 49.98
C LEU A 235 54.64 45.87 51.38
N VAL A 236 55.78 45.19 51.49
CA VAL A 236 56.56 45.12 52.74
C VAL A 236 57.11 46.50 53.11
N ASP A 237 57.68 47.22 52.15
CA ASP A 237 58.20 48.58 52.33
C ASP A 237 57.09 49.55 52.73
N GLU A 238 55.92 49.49 52.08
CA GLU A 238 54.77 50.32 52.43
C GLU A 238 54.26 50.00 53.85
N LYS A 239 54.23 48.72 54.23
CA LYS A 239 53.89 48.31 55.60
C LYS A 239 54.95 48.78 56.61
N ALA A 240 56.23 48.68 56.27
CA ALA A 240 57.33 49.14 57.10
C ALA A 240 57.28 50.66 57.31
N HIS A 241 57.11 51.43 56.23
CA HIS A 241 56.91 52.88 56.31
C HIS A 241 55.69 53.27 57.13
N ARG A 242 54.58 52.53 57.00
CA ARG A 242 53.41 52.74 57.86
C ARG A 242 53.72 52.48 59.34
N GLN A 243 54.49 51.45 59.65
CA GLN A 243 54.95 51.17 61.02
C GLN A 243 55.91 52.24 61.56
N GLU A 244 56.84 52.71 60.73
CA GLU A 244 57.75 53.80 61.06
C GLU A 244 56.97 55.09 61.37
N LEU A 245 56.01 55.45 60.52
CA LEU A 245 55.14 56.61 60.74
C LEU A 245 54.38 56.49 62.07
N ARG A 246 53.89 55.30 62.43
CA ARG A 246 53.23 55.06 63.73
C ARG A 246 54.20 55.18 64.90
N PHE A 247 55.39 54.59 64.77
CA PHE A 247 56.42 54.67 65.79
C PHE A 247 56.79 56.13 66.08
N TRP A 248 57.03 56.92 65.02
CA TRP A 248 57.31 58.34 65.17
C TRP A 248 56.11 59.13 65.69
N LYS A 249 54.87 58.78 65.31
CA LYS A 249 53.64 59.37 65.87
C LYS A 249 53.55 59.13 67.38
N ARG A 250 53.79 57.89 67.85
CA ARG A 250 53.81 57.54 69.29
C ARG A 250 54.89 58.32 70.04
N MET A 251 56.08 58.45 69.45
CA MET A 251 57.17 59.24 70.03
C MET A 251 56.85 60.74 70.10
N ALA A 252 56.12 61.28 69.12
CA ALA A 252 55.77 62.68 69.03
C ALA A 252 54.51 63.06 69.84
N MET A 253 53.58 62.11 70.06
CA MET A 253 52.32 62.32 70.76
C MET A 253 52.03 61.17 71.76
N PRO A 254 52.69 61.16 72.94
CA PRO A 254 52.53 60.09 73.93
C PRO A 254 51.18 60.05 74.66
N GLU A 255 50.42 61.15 74.64
CA GLU A 255 49.13 61.31 75.33
C GLU A 255 47.92 60.80 74.50
N LEU A 256 48.15 60.29 73.29
CA LEU A 256 47.09 59.76 72.41
C LEU A 256 46.93 58.26 72.65
N ASP A 257 45.70 57.80 72.82
CA ASP A 257 45.40 56.37 73.01
C ASP A 257 45.83 55.54 71.79
N ASP A 258 46.36 54.32 72.01
CA ASP A 258 46.90 53.44 70.96
C ASP A 258 45.80 52.94 69.98
N ASP A 259 44.52 53.00 70.37
CA ASP A 259 43.37 52.57 69.57
C ASP A 259 42.68 53.73 68.83
N ASP A 260 43.42 54.40 67.93
CA ASP A 260 42.88 55.42 67.03
C ASP A 260 42.06 54.78 65.89
N PRO A 261 40.74 55.05 65.77
CA PRO A 261 39.88 54.47 64.73
C PRO A 261 40.31 54.81 63.29
N TYR A 262 41.06 55.89 63.10
CA TYR A 262 41.53 56.32 61.78
C TYR A 262 42.80 55.59 61.34
N TRP A 263 43.45 54.86 62.26
CA TRP A 263 44.73 54.22 62.02
C TRP A 263 44.79 52.80 62.62
N SER A 264 43.75 52.17 63.15
CA SER A 264 43.88 50.79 63.65
C SER A 264 44.22 49.80 62.52
N ASP A 265 44.92 48.71 62.85
CA ASP A 265 45.41 47.67 61.92
C ASP A 265 44.29 47.11 61.01
N ASP A 266 43.04 47.20 61.46
CA ASP A 266 41.84 46.65 60.84
C ASP A 266 41.07 47.64 59.94
N GLY A 267 41.48 48.91 59.87
CA GLY A 267 40.72 49.96 59.16
C GLY A 267 40.82 49.91 57.63
N ASP A 268 41.91 49.34 57.09
CA ASP A 268 42.22 49.39 55.66
C ASP A 268 42.03 48.05 54.92
N ILE A 269 41.88 46.94 55.65
CA ILE A 269 41.83 45.59 55.07
C ILE A 269 40.39 45.15 54.81
N ILE A 270 39.43 45.66 55.59
CA ILE A 270 38.00 45.34 55.48
C ILE A 270 37.26 46.63 55.11
N ASP A 271 36.49 46.60 54.02
CA ASP A 271 35.57 47.68 53.65
C ASP A 271 34.72 48.07 54.88
N PRO A 272 34.63 49.36 55.26
CA PRO A 272 33.82 49.78 56.40
C PRO A 272 32.38 49.26 56.35
N ALA A 273 31.82 49.05 55.15
CA ALA A 273 30.50 48.45 54.97
C ALA A 273 30.46 46.96 55.33
N GLU A 274 31.47 46.18 54.96
CA GLU A 274 31.55 44.76 55.29
C GLU A 274 31.86 44.55 56.77
N LYS A 275 32.62 45.47 57.40
CA LYS A 275 32.84 45.47 58.85
C LYS A 275 31.55 45.67 59.64
N GLN A 276 30.69 46.59 59.20
CA GLN A 276 29.36 46.78 59.80
C GLN A 276 28.49 45.54 59.62
N ARG A 277 28.48 44.96 58.43
CA ARG A 277 27.73 43.72 58.15
C ARG A 277 28.19 42.56 59.04
N LEU A 278 29.50 42.37 59.23
CA LEU A 278 30.05 41.33 60.10
C LEU A 278 29.67 41.56 61.57
N HIS A 279 29.76 42.81 62.05
CA HIS A 279 29.35 43.17 63.40
C HIS A 279 27.85 42.94 63.64
N GLU A 280 26.99 43.23 62.65
CA GLU A 280 25.57 42.90 62.69
C GLU A 280 25.31 41.39 62.71
N LEU A 281 26.10 40.62 61.95
CA LEU A 281 26.01 39.15 61.91
C LEU A 281 26.44 38.53 63.24
N ASP A 282 27.52 39.04 63.85
CA ASP A 282 28.00 38.63 65.18
C ASP A 282 26.99 38.99 66.28
N LEU A 283 26.40 40.18 66.23
CA LEU A 283 25.30 40.58 67.13
C LEU A 283 24.10 39.65 67.00
N LYS A 284 23.73 39.31 65.76
CA LYS A 284 22.62 38.42 65.48
C LYS A 284 22.90 36.99 65.94
N ALA A 285 24.12 36.49 65.72
CA ALA A 285 24.54 35.18 66.20
C ALA A 285 24.60 35.11 67.74
N ALA A 286 25.08 36.18 68.39
CA ALA A 286 25.07 36.29 69.85
C ALA A 286 23.64 36.35 70.41
N GLN A 287 22.74 37.07 69.74
CA GLN A 287 21.33 37.11 70.10
C GLN A 287 20.65 35.76 69.89
N GLU A 288 20.93 35.06 68.79
CA GLU A 288 20.43 33.70 68.54
C GLU A 288 20.98 32.69 69.56
N GLN A 289 22.22 32.85 70.02
CA GLN A 289 22.78 32.07 71.13
C GLN A 289 22.09 32.36 72.47
N LEU A 290 21.73 33.61 72.75
CA LEU A 290 20.98 33.98 73.94
C LEU A 290 19.53 33.46 73.88
N ASP A 291 18.89 33.54 72.72
CA ASP A 291 17.53 33.05 72.51
C ASP A 291 17.48 31.52 72.57
N SER A 292 18.45 30.81 71.98
CA SER A 292 18.55 29.35 72.11
C SER A 292 18.91 28.89 73.53
N GLN A 293 19.67 29.68 74.29
CA GLN A 293 19.93 29.42 75.71
C GLN A 293 18.72 29.76 76.61
N ALA A 294 17.80 30.62 76.16
CA ALA A 294 16.53 30.90 76.82
C ALA A 294 15.47 29.81 76.52
N GLU A 295 15.49 29.19 75.34
CA GLU A 295 14.60 28.09 74.98
C GLU A 295 14.98 26.73 75.63
N ASP A 296 16.24 26.55 76.06
CA ASP A 296 16.71 25.37 76.80
C ASP A 296 16.59 25.49 78.34
N SER A 297 15.99 26.58 78.86
CA SER A 297 15.80 26.81 80.30
C SER A 297 14.45 26.27 80.83
N ASP A 298 14.15 25.00 80.57
CA ASP A 298 13.17 24.21 81.33
C ASP A 298 13.85 22.91 81.85
N GLY A 299 14.83 23.04 82.74
CA GLY A 299 15.48 21.86 83.34
C GLY A 299 16.70 22.10 84.23
N GLN A 300 16.44 22.37 85.52
CA GLN A 300 17.29 22.18 86.71
C GLN A 300 18.81 21.83 86.54
N GLY A 301 19.72 22.78 86.79
CA GLY A 301 21.17 22.55 86.99
C GLY A 301 22.00 23.85 87.22
N PRO A 302 23.16 23.83 87.91
CA PRO A 302 23.76 24.99 88.62
C PRO A 302 24.52 26.02 87.72
N PRO A 303 24.95 27.20 88.24
CA PRO A 303 25.21 28.42 87.45
C PRO A 303 26.51 28.39 86.59
N PRO A 304 26.66 29.31 85.62
CA PRO A 304 27.60 29.16 84.50
C PRO A 304 29.05 29.49 84.86
N GLN A 305 29.99 28.74 84.29
CA GLN A 305 31.39 29.15 84.13
C GLN A 305 31.56 29.75 82.73
N LEU A 306 32.01 31.01 82.66
CA LEU A 306 32.33 31.73 81.42
C LEU A 306 33.47 31.02 80.65
N PRO A 307 33.31 30.70 79.35
CA PRO A 307 34.44 30.32 78.51
C PRO A 307 35.19 31.57 78.02
N LEU A 308 36.50 31.60 78.23
CA LEU A 308 37.43 32.56 77.61
C LEU A 308 37.35 32.47 76.07
N PRO A 309 37.41 33.61 75.34
CA PRO A 309 37.50 33.59 73.90
C PRO A 309 38.93 33.20 73.47
N GLY A 310 39.08 32.04 72.83
CA GLY A 310 40.35 31.62 72.26
C GLY A 310 40.58 30.12 72.26
N MET A 311 39.79 29.36 71.48
CA MET A 311 40.21 28.03 71.04
C MET A 311 39.41 27.64 69.78
N GLY A 312 40.09 27.45 68.66
CA GLY A 312 39.48 27.11 67.39
C GLY A 312 38.80 25.73 67.39
N ILE A 313 37.67 25.63 66.71
CA ILE A 313 37.00 24.37 66.41
C ILE A 313 37.02 24.19 64.89
N GLY A 314 37.92 23.34 64.42
CA GLY A 314 37.82 22.73 63.10
C GLY A 314 37.00 21.45 63.18
N MET A 315 36.02 21.28 62.31
CA MET A 315 35.78 20.06 61.55
C MET A 315 34.62 20.23 60.58
N GLY A 316 34.78 19.67 59.38
CA GLY A 316 33.93 19.90 58.23
C GLY A 316 32.49 19.41 58.36
N MET A 317 31.59 20.18 57.78
CA MET A 317 30.23 19.79 57.41
C MET A 317 30.15 19.72 55.88
N MET A 318 30.54 18.57 55.33
CA MET A 318 30.29 18.22 53.93
C MET A 318 28.88 17.59 53.87
N GLY A 319 27.85 18.40 53.66
CA GLY A 319 26.46 17.94 53.52
C GLY A 319 26.24 17.24 52.17
N GLY A 320 26.15 15.90 52.19
CA GLY A 320 25.78 15.09 51.03
C GLY A 320 24.26 14.94 50.89
N ILE A 321 23.76 15.12 49.67
CA ILE A 321 22.34 14.93 49.30
C ILE A 321 22.06 13.42 49.16
N PRO A 322 21.03 12.85 49.82
CA PRO A 322 20.67 11.46 49.64
C PRO A 322 20.00 11.24 48.27
N MET A 323 20.67 10.52 47.37
CA MET A 323 20.08 10.04 46.12
C MET A 323 19.25 8.77 46.41
N GLN A 324 17.93 8.92 46.43
CA GLN A 324 16.99 7.82 46.57
C GLN A 324 17.00 6.97 45.28
N ARG A 325 17.44 5.71 45.39
CA ARG A 325 17.43 4.71 44.32
C ARG A 325 16.06 4.01 44.33
N GLU A 326 15.20 4.34 43.37
CA GLU A 326 14.02 3.52 43.06
C GLU A 326 14.40 2.48 42.01
N ASP A 327 14.67 1.25 42.48
CA ASP A 327 14.52 0.05 41.67
C ASP A 327 13.03 -0.35 41.69
N SER A 328 12.33 -0.12 40.59
CA SER A 328 11.01 -0.70 40.33
C SER A 328 10.94 -1.09 38.87
N GLY A 329 11.23 -2.37 38.62
CA GLY A 329 10.98 -3.01 37.34
C GLY A 329 9.47 -3.07 37.08
N ALA A 330 9.02 -2.32 36.08
CA ALA A 330 7.75 -2.54 35.42
C ALA A 330 7.83 -2.02 33.97
N SER A 331 7.94 -2.96 33.03
CA SER A 331 7.40 -2.90 31.67
C SER A 331 7.11 -1.52 31.07
N TYR A 332 8.10 -0.90 30.40
CA TYR A 332 7.81 0.20 29.48
C TYR A 332 7.43 -0.34 28.11
N GLY A 333 6.13 -0.24 27.83
CA GLY A 333 5.49 -0.53 26.56
C GLY A 333 5.95 0.40 25.44
N VAL A 334 5.81 -0.11 24.23
CA VAL A 334 6.01 0.57 22.95
C VAL A 334 5.18 1.86 22.90
N PRO A 335 5.69 3.00 22.39
CA PRO A 335 4.89 4.20 22.20
C PRO A 335 3.78 3.94 21.18
N THR A 336 2.53 4.06 21.61
CA THR A 336 1.36 3.96 20.74
C THR A 336 1.23 5.22 19.87
N LEU A 337 1.18 5.05 18.56
CA LEU A 337 0.85 6.10 17.58
C LEU A 337 -0.59 6.62 17.81
N PRO A 338 -0.87 7.92 17.61
CA PRO A 338 -2.22 8.45 17.70
C PRO A 338 -3.08 7.94 16.55
N ARG A 339 -4.20 7.29 16.88
CA ARG A 339 -5.19 6.79 15.92
C ARG A 339 -6.05 7.98 15.44
N PRO A 340 -6.33 8.12 14.13
CA PRO A 340 -7.24 9.16 13.65
C PRO A 340 -8.67 8.84 14.10
N SER A 341 -9.28 9.75 14.85
CA SER A 341 -10.69 9.67 15.25
C SER A 341 -11.59 9.67 14.02
N SER A 342 -12.23 8.53 13.76
CA SER A 342 -13.37 8.43 12.86
C SER A 342 -14.60 8.08 13.68
N ALA A 343 -15.37 9.10 14.08
CA ALA A 343 -16.79 9.00 14.43
C ALA A 343 -17.38 10.39 14.70
N ALA A 344 -18.03 10.98 13.71
CA ALA A 344 -19.17 11.86 13.88
C ALA A 344 -19.90 12.01 12.53
N SER A 345 -20.63 10.97 12.16
CA SER A 345 -21.79 11.13 11.28
C SER A 345 -22.99 11.54 12.13
N SER A 346 -23.89 12.34 11.54
CA SER A 346 -25.27 12.61 11.97
C SER A 346 -25.52 13.86 12.80
N THR A 347 -25.87 14.96 12.11
CA THR A 347 -27.18 15.62 12.29
C THR A 347 -27.61 16.21 10.95
N GLY A 348 -28.76 15.78 10.42
CA GLY A 348 -29.43 16.45 9.30
C GLY A 348 -30.35 17.59 9.76
N SER A 349 -31.06 18.18 8.78
CA SER A 349 -32.16 19.17 8.92
C SER A 349 -31.68 20.60 9.27
N THR A 350 -32.06 21.71 8.64
CA THR A 350 -33.20 22.18 7.80
C THR A 350 -32.68 23.45 7.07
N GLY A 351 -32.98 23.74 5.81
CA GLY A 351 -34.22 24.42 5.39
C GLY A 351 -34.17 25.95 5.55
N GLN A 352 -33.81 26.66 4.48
CA GLN A 352 -34.29 27.97 3.97
C GLN A 352 -33.31 28.50 2.92
#